data_AF-A0A8T4LAC1-F1
#
_entry.id   AF-A0A8T4LAC1-F1
#
_cell.length_a   1.000
_cell.length_b   1.000
_cell.length_c   1.000
_cell.angle_alpha   90.00
_cell.angle_beta   90.00
_cell.angle_gamma   90.00
#
_symmetry.space_group_name_H-M   'P 1'
#
loop_
_entity.id
_entity.type
_entity.pdbx_description
1 polymer ?
#
loop_
_entity_poly.entity_id
_entity_poly.type
_entity_poly.pdbx_seq_one_letter_code
_entity_poly.pdbx_strand_id
1 'polypeptide(L)'
;MLSDSLLGIFEESKDKRIVVVGTTCTGKSALIKHIPNARDMDDIVFPQPTKEEADYVMQKSWTPEIGETMARLVREKVKIKPGEPVFRTVIIDADLIVYLHIDDALLKKRVGERGVSFADAKSMQDMIKQEIDESGIPCITIEI
;
A
#
# COMPACT_ATOMS: atom_id res chain seq x y z
N MET A 1 11.58 13.01 11.83
CA MET A 1 10.13 12.66 11.72
C MET A 1 10.00 11.47 10.76
N LEU A 2 8.94 10.66 10.84
CA LEU A 2 8.74 9.46 9.99
C LEU A 2 8.96 9.74 8.48
N SER A 3 8.55 10.92 8.02
CA SER A 3 8.80 11.45 6.67
C SER A 3 10.28 11.53 6.32
N ASP A 4 11.14 11.97 7.24
CA ASP A 4 12.56 12.21 6.98
C ASP A 4 13.31 10.88 6.83
N SER A 5 12.93 9.87 7.62
CA SER A 5 13.43 8.50 7.49
C SER A 5 13.02 7.88 6.15
N LEU A 6 11.78 8.07 5.72
CA LEU A 6 11.30 7.63 4.40
C LEU A 6 12.03 8.34 3.26
N LEU A 7 12.22 9.65 3.35
CA LEU A 7 12.94 10.43 2.35
C LEU A 7 14.39 9.99 2.21
N GLY A 8 15.07 9.67 3.32
CA GLY A 8 16.41 9.10 3.30
C GLY A 8 16.46 7.77 2.53
N ILE A 9 15.55 6.85 2.83
CA ILE A 9 15.45 5.55 2.14
C ILE A 9 15.20 5.76 0.63
N PHE A 10 14.32 6.69 0.27
CA PHE A 10 13.99 6.96 -1.13
C PHE A 10 15.13 7.62 -1.90
N GLU A 11 15.91 8.50 -1.27
CA GLU A 11 17.10 9.09 -1.91
C GLU A 11 18.21 8.04 -2.10
N GLU A 12 18.46 7.20 -1.08
CA GLU A 12 19.43 6.11 -1.15
C GLU A 12 19.05 5.02 -2.17
N SER A 13 17.76 4.90 -2.47
CA SER A 13 17.18 3.89 -3.38
C SER A 13 16.53 4.49 -4.62
N LYS A 14 16.97 5.68 -5.07
CA LYS A 14 16.31 6.42 -6.16
C LYS A 14 16.30 5.70 -7.52
N ASP A 15 17.21 4.76 -7.72
CA ASP A 15 17.33 3.91 -8.90
C ASP A 15 16.42 2.67 -8.84
N LYS A 16 15.77 2.42 -7.70
CA LYS A 16 14.90 1.27 -7.45
C LYS A 16 13.43 1.62 -7.62
N ARG A 17 12.64 0.64 -8.07
CA ARG A 17 11.18 0.67 -8.01
C ARG A 17 10.75 0.36 -6.57
N ILE A 18 10.16 1.33 -5.89
CA ILE A 18 9.80 1.20 -4.47
C ILE A 18 8.28 1.10 -4.31
N VAL A 19 7.84 0.08 -3.56
CA VAL A 19 6.46 -0.02 -3.08
C VAL A 19 6.41 0.20 -1.57
N VAL A 20 5.51 1.06 -1.11
CA VAL A 20 5.27 1.30 0.31
C VAL A 20 3.97 0.62 0.71
N VAL A 21 4.05 -0.37 1.59
CA VAL A 21 2.90 -1.16 2.03
C VAL A 21 2.64 -0.99 3.51
N GLY A 22 1.38 -1.14 3.91
CA GLY A 22 0.99 -1.14 5.33
C GLY A 22 -0.50 -1.32 5.47
N THR A 23 -0.94 -1.77 6.64
CA THR A 23 -2.38 -1.97 6.90
C THR A 23 -3.15 -0.64 6.92
N THR A 24 -4.47 -0.69 7.03
CA THR A 24 -5.28 0.52 7.27
C THR A 24 -4.79 1.28 8.49
N CYS A 25 -5.04 2.59 8.53
CA CYS A 25 -4.65 3.45 9.65
C CYS A 25 -3.14 3.61 9.91
N THR A 26 -2.25 3.13 9.04
CA THR A 26 -0.80 3.41 9.13
C THR A 26 -0.39 4.82 8.72
N GLY A 27 -1.31 5.62 8.16
CA GLY A 27 -1.04 7.01 7.77
C GLY A 27 -0.52 7.19 6.33
N LYS A 28 -0.59 6.16 5.49
CA LYS A 28 -0.17 6.20 4.07
C LYS A 28 -0.63 7.48 3.33
N SER A 29 -1.93 7.77 3.33
CA SER A 29 -2.48 8.96 2.64
C SER A 29 -2.02 10.29 3.22
N ALA A 30 -1.58 10.32 4.48
CA ALA A 30 -0.95 11.50 5.07
C ALA A 30 0.52 11.61 4.61
N LEU A 31 1.26 10.50 4.60
CA LEU A 31 2.66 10.44 4.20
C LEU A 31 2.88 10.82 2.73
N ILE A 32 2.02 10.35 1.82
CA ILE A 32 2.10 10.68 0.39
C ILE A 32 2.17 12.20 0.16
N LYS A 33 1.41 12.99 0.93
CA LYS A 33 1.35 14.46 0.78
C LYS A 33 2.66 15.17 1.13
N HIS A 34 3.53 14.53 1.89
CA HIS A 34 4.80 15.09 2.35
C HIS A 34 6.00 14.54 1.57
N ILE A 35 5.78 13.61 0.65
CA ILE A 35 6.84 12.94 -0.09
C ILE A 35 6.73 13.37 -1.55
N PRO A 36 7.73 14.09 -2.08
CA PRO A 36 7.72 14.49 -3.48
C PRO A 36 7.72 13.26 -4.38
N ASN A 37 6.95 13.31 -5.47
CA ASN A 37 6.81 12.26 -6.47
C ASN A 37 6.23 10.92 -5.96
N ALA A 38 5.79 10.84 -4.69
CA ALA A 38 5.03 9.69 -4.22
C ALA A 38 3.68 9.63 -4.92
N ARG A 39 3.25 8.42 -5.26
CA ARG A 39 1.94 8.20 -5.89
C ARG A 39 1.06 7.32 -5.02
N ASP A 40 -0.21 7.69 -4.94
CA ASP A 40 -1.24 6.80 -4.39
C ASP A 40 -1.56 5.71 -5.43
N MET A 41 -1.80 4.50 -4.94
CA MET A 41 -2.26 3.41 -5.78
C MET A 41 -3.51 3.77 -6.56
N ASP A 42 -4.49 4.29 -5.84
CA ASP A 42 -5.83 4.46 -6.31
C ASP A 42 -5.85 5.48 -7.45
N ASP A 43 -5.06 6.55 -7.34
CA ASP A 43 -4.88 7.56 -8.37
C ASP A 43 -4.23 7.00 -9.66
N ILE A 44 -3.41 5.96 -9.55
CA ILE A 44 -2.81 5.29 -10.72
C ILE A 44 -3.79 4.28 -11.31
N VAL A 45 -4.52 3.54 -10.47
CA VAL A 45 -5.36 2.44 -10.92
C VAL A 45 -6.65 2.98 -11.49
N PHE A 46 -7.45 3.76 -10.77
CA PHE A 46 -8.80 4.13 -11.17
C PHE A 46 -8.96 4.84 -12.52
N PRO A 47 -7.97 5.56 -13.07
CA PRO A 47 -8.07 6.10 -14.43
C PRO A 47 -7.87 5.08 -15.56
N GLN A 48 -7.37 3.88 -15.28
CA GLN A 48 -6.97 2.88 -16.29
C GLN A 48 -7.98 1.75 -16.59
N PRO A 49 -8.92 1.39 -15.69
CA PRO A 49 -10.03 0.50 -15.99
C PRO A 49 -10.87 1.00 -17.17
N THR A 50 -11.39 0.07 -17.96
CA THR A 50 -12.54 0.38 -18.80
C THR A 50 -13.73 0.74 -17.90
N LYS A 51 -14.75 1.39 -18.46
CA LYS A 51 -15.96 1.73 -17.70
C LYS A 51 -16.59 0.51 -17.02
N GLU A 52 -16.59 -0.64 -17.71
CA GLU A 52 -17.11 -1.91 -17.18
C GLU A 52 -16.28 -2.44 -16.01
N GLU A 53 -14.95 -2.37 -16.10
CA GLU A 53 -14.04 -2.77 -15.01
C GLU A 53 -14.20 -1.85 -13.80
N ALA A 54 -14.30 -0.53 -14.01
CA ALA A 54 -14.52 0.45 -12.96
C ALA A 54 -15.87 0.22 -12.27
N ASP A 55 -16.95 0.07 -13.03
CA ASP A 55 -18.29 -0.18 -12.51
C ASP A 55 -18.36 -1.50 -11.72
N TYR A 56 -17.57 -2.51 -12.11
CA TYR A 56 -17.47 -3.79 -11.39
C TYR A 56 -16.73 -3.67 -10.05
N VAL A 57 -15.58 -2.98 -10.00
CA VAL A 57 -14.80 -2.85 -8.76
C VAL A 57 -15.34 -1.78 -7.80
N MET A 58 -16.13 -0.82 -8.29
CA MET A 58 -16.76 0.24 -7.48
C MET A 58 -18.13 -0.17 -6.91
N GLN A 59 -18.50 -1.44 -6.94
CA GLN A 59 -19.74 -1.92 -6.33
C GLN A 59 -19.77 -1.64 -4.82
N LYS A 60 -20.96 -1.36 -4.27
CA LYS A 60 -21.16 -0.99 -2.86
C LYS A 60 -20.70 -2.06 -1.85
N SER A 61 -20.60 -3.32 -2.26
CA SER A 61 -20.25 -4.43 -1.40
C SER A 61 -18.95 -5.06 -1.89
N TRP A 62 -17.90 -5.01 -1.07
CA TRP A 62 -16.66 -5.73 -1.35
C TRP A 62 -16.90 -7.24 -1.27
N THR A 63 -16.39 -7.98 -2.25
CA THR A 63 -16.36 -9.46 -2.24
C THR A 63 -14.94 -9.95 -2.56
N PRO A 64 -14.60 -11.21 -2.21
CA PRO A 64 -13.31 -11.78 -2.57
C PRO A 64 -13.00 -11.69 -4.08
N GLU A 65 -14.01 -11.89 -4.93
CA GLU A 65 -13.88 -11.81 -6.40
C GLU A 65 -13.58 -10.37 -6.88
N ILE A 66 -14.18 -9.36 -6.24
CA ILE A 66 -13.84 -7.94 -6.48
C ILE A 66 -12.40 -7.67 -6.04
N GLY A 67 -11.98 -8.22 -4.90
CA GLY A 67 -10.60 -8.15 -4.42
C GLY A 67 -9.59 -8.74 -5.41
N GLU A 68 -9.86 -9.95 -5.92
CA GLU A 68 -9.03 -10.60 -6.93
C GLU A 68 -8.99 -9.80 -8.24
N THR A 69 -10.13 -9.27 -8.69
CA THR A 69 -10.20 -8.45 -9.91
C THR A 69 -9.38 -7.17 -9.76
N MET A 70 -9.48 -6.50 -8.61
CA MET A 70 -8.68 -5.31 -8.31
C MET A 70 -7.18 -5.65 -8.25
N ALA A 71 -6.81 -6.74 -7.58
CA ALA A 71 -5.42 -7.20 -7.53
C ALA A 71 -4.86 -7.51 -8.94
N ARG A 72 -5.66 -8.15 -9.81
CA ARG A 72 -5.28 -8.40 -11.21
C ARG A 72 -5.08 -7.09 -11.98
N LEU A 73 -6.04 -6.17 -11.91
CA LEU A 73 -5.96 -4.87 -12.58
C LEU A 73 -4.73 -4.07 -12.13
N VAL A 74 -4.44 -4.09 -10.82
CA VAL A 74 -3.24 -3.49 -10.25
C VAL A 74 -1.98 -4.10 -10.86
N ARG A 75 -1.86 -5.43 -10.87
CA ARG A 75 -0.68 -6.13 -11.43
C ARG A 75 -0.48 -5.89 -12.92
N GLU A 76 -1.55 -5.78 -13.69
CA GLU A 76 -1.48 -5.58 -15.15
C GLU A 76 -1.20 -4.11 -15.53
N LYS A 77 -1.82 -3.16 -14.83
CA LYS A 77 -1.89 -1.76 -15.25
C LYS A 77 -0.95 -0.84 -14.48
N VAL A 78 -0.46 -1.25 -13.32
CA VAL A 78 0.42 -0.41 -12.50
C VAL A 78 1.86 -0.77 -12.80
N LYS A 79 2.62 0.22 -13.25
CA LYS A 79 4.07 0.12 -13.39
C LYS A 79 4.72 1.09 -12.41
N ILE A 80 5.49 0.56 -11.47
CA ILE A 80 6.34 1.37 -10.60
C ILE A 80 7.58 1.80 -11.38
N LYS A 81 7.99 3.05 -11.18
CA LYS A 81 9.20 3.60 -11.79
C LYS A 81 10.20 4.00 -10.70
N PRO A 82 11.50 3.92 -10.97
CA PRO A 82 12.51 4.54 -10.12
C PRO A 82 12.21 6.01 -9.85
N GLY A 83 12.40 6.45 -8.60
CA GLY A 83 12.11 7.82 -8.15
C GLY A 83 10.63 8.16 -7.94
N GLU A 84 9.70 7.22 -8.18
CA GLU A 84 8.27 7.39 -7.97
C GLU A 84 7.73 6.32 -7.00
N PRO A 85 7.98 6.44 -5.67
CA PRO A 85 7.52 5.45 -4.70
C PRO A 85 6.00 5.38 -4.65
N VAL A 86 5.45 4.18 -4.63
CA VAL A 86 3.99 3.99 -4.70
C VAL A 86 3.43 3.39 -3.42
N PHE A 87 2.46 4.08 -2.81
CA PHE A 87 1.83 3.68 -1.55
C PHE A 87 0.60 2.82 -1.80
N ARG A 88 0.61 1.58 -1.30
CA ARG A 88 -0.43 0.57 -1.58
C ARG A 88 -0.68 -0.36 -0.39
N THR A 89 -1.58 -1.33 -0.58
CA THR A 89 -1.79 -2.47 0.33
C THR A 89 -1.38 -3.80 -0.29
N VAL A 90 -0.99 -3.83 -1.58
CA VAL A 90 -0.64 -5.04 -2.33
C VAL A 90 0.77 -4.89 -2.89
N ILE A 91 1.55 -5.96 -2.82
CA ILE A 91 2.89 -6.01 -3.40
C ILE A 91 2.79 -6.29 -4.90
N ILE A 92 3.51 -5.50 -5.69
CA ILE A 92 3.69 -5.68 -7.13
C ILE A 92 5.18 -5.69 -7.46
N ASP A 93 5.51 -6.00 -8.72
CA ASP A 93 6.89 -6.03 -9.21
C ASP A 93 7.65 -4.73 -8.86
N ALA A 94 8.56 -4.86 -7.89
CA ALA A 94 9.31 -3.80 -7.25
C ALA A 94 10.70 -4.33 -6.88
N ASP A 95 11.67 -3.44 -6.72
CA ASP A 95 13.04 -3.78 -6.34
C ASP A 95 13.25 -3.61 -4.82
N LEU A 96 12.34 -2.90 -4.15
CA LEU A 96 12.35 -2.69 -2.71
C LEU A 96 10.93 -2.52 -2.17
N ILE A 97 10.64 -3.18 -1.06
CA ILE A 97 9.44 -2.95 -0.24
C ILE A 97 9.81 -2.08 0.96
N VAL A 98 8.98 -1.08 1.24
CA VAL A 98 9.00 -0.36 2.52
C VAL A 98 7.71 -0.70 3.26
N TYR A 99 7.84 -1.39 4.38
CA TYR A 99 6.71 -1.84 5.18
C TYR A 99 6.48 -0.92 6.37
N LEU A 100 5.32 -0.27 6.40
CA LEU A 100 4.84 0.54 7.52
C LEU A 100 4.14 -0.38 8.53
N HIS A 101 4.89 -0.81 9.54
CA HIS A 101 4.38 -1.64 10.62
C HIS A 101 3.76 -0.79 11.72
N ILE A 102 2.57 -1.16 12.19
CA ILE A 102 1.89 -0.51 13.29
C ILE A 102 1.59 -1.56 14.36
N ASP A 103 1.99 -1.26 15.60
CA ASP A 103 1.73 -2.16 16.72
C ASP A 103 0.22 -2.29 17.02
N ASP A 104 -0.16 -3.39 17.68
CA ASP A 104 -1.56 -3.72 17.92
C ASP A 104 -2.25 -2.69 18.83
N ALA A 105 -1.54 -2.06 19.76
CA ALA A 105 -2.12 -1.08 20.67
C ALA A 105 -2.47 0.22 19.93
N LEU A 106 -1.55 0.72 19.10
CA LEU A 106 -1.76 1.90 18.28
C LEU A 106 -2.77 1.63 17.16
N LEU A 107 -2.71 0.45 16.54
CA LEU A 107 -3.68 0.03 15.53
C LEU A 107 -5.09 0.01 16.12
N LYS A 108 -5.28 -0.64 17.27
CA LYS A 108 -6.57 -0.71 17.97
C LYS A 108 -7.14 0.67 18.30
N LYS A 109 -6.27 1.61 18.70
CA LYS A 109 -6.68 3.00 18.94
C LYS A 109 -7.17 3.67 17.64
N ARG A 110 -6.36 3.65 16.58
CA ARG A 110 -6.67 4.36 15.33
C ARG A 110 -7.89 3.80 14.59
N VAL A 111 -8.07 2.47 14.59
CA VAL A 111 -9.26 1.85 13.99
C VAL A 111 -10.53 2.19 14.77
N GLY A 112 -10.43 2.28 16.11
CA GLY A 112 -11.53 2.73 16.97
C GLY A 112 -11.97 4.17 16.67
N GLU A 113 -11.02 5.08 16.48
CA GLU A 113 -11.30 6.48 16.09
C GLU A 113 -11.97 6.61 14.71
N ARG A 114 -11.75 5.64 13.81
CA ARG A 114 -12.28 5.64 12.44
C ARG A 114 -13.51 4.74 12.25
N GLY A 115 -13.96 4.05 13.30
CA GLY A 115 -15.06 3.08 13.19
C GLY A 115 -14.75 1.88 12.30
N VAL A 116 -13.47 1.49 12.22
CA VAL A 116 -12.99 0.34 11.43
C VAL A 116 -12.77 -0.87 12.36
N SER A 117 -13.01 -2.08 11.84
CA SER A 117 -12.77 -3.33 12.57
C SER A 117 -11.27 -3.54 12.83
N PHE A 118 -10.90 -3.75 14.09
CA PHE A 118 -9.53 -4.14 14.47
C PHE A 118 -9.15 -5.51 13.90
N ALA A 119 -10.10 -6.45 13.89
CA ALA A 119 -9.86 -7.78 13.34
C ALA A 119 -9.49 -7.69 11.85
N ASP A 120 -10.24 -6.92 11.07
CA ASP A 120 -10.01 -6.75 9.64
C ASP A 120 -8.66 -6.07 9.38
N ALA A 121 -8.35 -5.04 10.17
CA ALA A 121 -7.07 -4.34 10.08
C ALA A 121 -5.88 -5.25 10.44
N LYS A 122 -6.06 -6.15 11.41
CA LYS A 122 -5.05 -7.13 11.81
C LYS A 122 -4.87 -8.20 10.73
N SER A 123 -5.96 -8.75 10.19
CA SER A 123 -5.91 -9.71 9.08
C SER A 123 -5.24 -9.11 7.84
N MET A 124 -5.50 -7.85 7.53
CA MET A 124 -4.81 -7.13 6.46
C MET A 124 -3.31 -6.98 6.75
N GLN A 125 -2.94 -6.69 8.01
CA GLN A 125 -1.55 -6.60 8.42
C GLN A 125 -0.82 -7.94 8.25
N ASP A 126 -1.47 -9.04 8.63
CA ASP A 126 -0.90 -10.39 8.53
C ASP A 126 -0.78 -10.84 7.06
N MET A 127 -1.78 -10.51 6.22
CA MET A 127 -1.71 -10.75 4.77
C MET A 127 -0.54 -10.01 4.13
N ILE A 128 -0.32 -8.73 4.47
CA ILE A 128 0.82 -7.97 3.94
C ILE A 128 2.15 -8.61 4.35
N LYS A 129 2.27 -9.06 5.61
CA LYS A 129 3.48 -9.75 6.08
C LYS A 129 3.74 -11.03 5.28
N GLN A 130 2.69 -11.82 5.07
CA GLN A 130 2.78 -13.03 4.26
C GLN A 130 3.19 -12.73 2.81
N GLU A 131 2.59 -11.72 2.17
CA GLU A 131 2.97 -11.32 0.81
C GLU A 131 4.44 -10.87 0.73
N ILE A 132 4.94 -10.13 1.76
CA ILE A 132 6.35 -9.72 1.83
C ILE A 132 7.25 -10.94 1.83
N ASP A 133 6.96 -11.91 2.71
CA ASP A 133 7.75 -13.13 2.85
C ASP A 133 7.75 -13.97 1.57
N GLU A 134 6.60 -14.06 0.89
CA GLU A 134 6.45 -14.81 -0.36
C GLU A 134 7.07 -14.10 -1.58
N SER A 135 7.23 -12.77 -1.53
CA SER A 135 7.70 -11.97 -2.67
C SER A 135 9.17 -12.20 -3.02
N GLY A 136 10.02 -12.55 -2.04
CA GLY A 136 11.47 -12.58 -2.20
C GLY A 136 12.12 -11.21 -2.46
N ILE A 137 11.36 -10.11 -2.38
CA ILE A 137 11.85 -8.75 -2.60
C ILE A 137 12.44 -8.23 -1.28
N PRO A 138 13.59 -7.52 -1.28
CA PRO A 138 14.13 -6.90 -0.08
C PRO A 138 13.10 -5.97 0.58
N CYS A 139 13.00 -6.05 1.91
CA CYS A 139 12.04 -5.27 2.68
C CYS A 139 12.73 -4.45 3.78
N ILE A 140 12.35 -3.18 3.91
CA ILE A 140 12.71 -2.30 5.03
C ILE A 140 11.45 -2.03 5.84
N THR A 141 11.45 -2.42 7.11
CA THR A 141 10.36 -2.16 8.04
C THR A 141 10.55 -0.82 8.76
N ILE A 142 9.47 -0.04 8.84
CA ILE A 142 9.39 1.21 9.58
C ILE A 142 8.24 1.11 10.59
N GLU A 143 8.55 1.32 11.86
CA GLU A 143 7.57 1.36 12.95
C GLU A 143 6.84 2.72 12.98
N ILE A 144 5.51 2.67 13.10
CA ILE A 144 4.58 3.81 13.05
C ILE A 144 4.09 4.22 14.44
#